data_AF-A0A0R2AIZ2-F1
#
_entry.id   AF-A0A0R2AIZ2-F1
#
_cell.length_a   1.000
_cell.length_b   1.000
_cell.length_c   1.000
_cell.angle_alpha   90.00
_cell.angle_beta   90.00
_cell.angle_gamma   90.00
#
_symmetry.space_group_name_H-M   'P 1'
#
loop_
_entity.id
_entity.type
_entity.pdbx_description
1 polymer ?
#
loop_
_entity_poly.entity_id
_entity_poly.type
_entity_poly.pdbx_seq_one_letter_code
_entity_poly.pdbx_strand_id
1 'polypeptide(L)'
;MLLCGDKSFYGGFTTDVQARLKKHQQGKGAKYTKSHLPVKLIHYEEFETKRAALQAEYAFKHQSRRQKEAYLKAHGLKDFT
;
A
#
# COMPACT_ATOMS: atom_id res chain seq x y z
N MET A 1 1.73 1.46 -0.78
CA MET A 1 0.73 1.09 0.23
C MET A 1 -0.52 1.93 0.05
N LEU A 2 -1.66 1.26 -0.11
CA LEU A 2 -2.96 1.90 -0.29
C LEU A 2 -3.78 1.76 1.00
N LEU A 3 -4.48 2.83 1.37
CA LEU A 3 -5.53 2.83 2.37
C LEU A 3 -6.86 2.65 1.66
N CYS A 4 -7.55 1.56 1.95
CA CYS A 4 -8.89 1.28 1.45
C CYS A 4 -9.95 1.97 2.33
N GLY A 5 -11.18 2.09 1.81
CA GLY A 5 -12.27 2.79 2.52
C GLY A 5 -12.67 2.15 3.86
N ASP A 6 -12.36 0.87 4.06
CA ASP A 6 -12.59 0.10 5.29
C ASP A 6 -11.43 0.25 6.32
N LYS A 7 -10.51 1.19 6.09
CA LYS A 7 -9.29 1.38 6.90
C LYS A 7 -8.37 0.15 6.91
N SER A 8 -8.46 -0.68 5.88
CA SER A 8 -7.49 -1.75 5.63
C SER A 8 -6.29 -1.21 4.83
N PHE A 9 -5.14 -1.83 5.06
CA PHE A 9 -3.91 -1.52 4.33
C PHE A 9 -3.69 -2.56 3.24
N TYR A 10 -3.60 -2.10 1.99
CA TYR A 10 -3.25 -2.95 0.86
C TYR A 10 -1.81 -2.66 0.40
N GLY A 11 -0.95 -3.68 0.56
CA GLY A 11 0.45 -3.66 0.13
C GLY A 11 0.63 -4.41 -1.19
N GLY A 12 1.42 -3.84 -2.09
CA GLY A 12 1.77 -4.46 -3.35
C GLY A 12 2.92 -3.73 -4.03
N PHE A 13 3.72 -4.45 -4.81
CA PHE A 13 4.77 -3.90 -5.65
C PHE A 13 4.20 -3.49 -7.02
N THR A 14 4.77 -2.45 -7.60
CA THR A 14 4.48 -2.00 -8.97
C THR A 14 5.65 -1.21 -9.50
N THR A 15 5.85 -1.23 -10.81
CA THR A 15 6.82 -0.36 -11.49
C THR A 15 6.28 1.05 -11.69
N ASP A 16 4.96 1.20 -11.76
CA ASP A 16 4.29 2.49 -11.89
C ASP A 16 3.22 2.61 -10.80
N VAL A 17 3.49 3.46 -9.81
CA VAL A 17 2.61 3.70 -8.66
C VAL A 17 1.37 4.50 -9.07
N GLN A 18 1.55 5.51 -9.93
CA GLN A 18 0.48 6.42 -10.33
C GLN A 18 -0.54 5.73 -11.24
N ALA A 19 -0.07 5.00 -12.26
CA ALA A 19 -0.95 4.23 -13.12
C ALA A 19 -1.70 3.16 -12.33
N ARG A 20 -1.04 2.53 -11.34
CA ARG A 20 -1.68 1.53 -10.49
C ARG A 20 -2.74 2.16 -9.59
N LEU A 21 -2.44 3.28 -8.93
CA LEU A 21 -3.42 4.03 -8.12
C LEU A 21 -4.65 4.38 -8.95
N LYS A 22 -4.45 4.95 -10.15
CA LYS A 22 -5.55 5.30 -11.07
C LYS A 22 -6.41 4.09 -11.43
N LYS A 23 -5.80 2.94 -11.73
CA LYS A 23 -6.54 1.69 -11.99
C LYS A 23 -7.34 1.23 -10.77
N HIS A 24 -6.76 1.31 -9.56
CA HIS A 24 -7.44 0.96 -8.32
C HIS A 24 -8.63 1.89 -8.04
N GLN A 25 -8.46 3.21 -8.20
CA GLN A 25 -9.52 4.21 -8.05
C GLN A 25 -10.66 4.02 -9.07
N GLN A 26 -10.34 3.59 -10.28
CA GLN A 26 -11.32 3.27 -11.33
C GLN A 26 -12.05 1.93 -11.11
N GLY A 27 -11.78 1.21 -10.02
CA GLY A 27 -12.35 -0.13 -9.77
C GLY A 27 -11.85 -1.21 -10.75
N LYS A 28 -10.80 -0.92 -11.51
CA LYS A 28 -10.11 -1.86 -12.43
C LYS A 28 -8.85 -2.47 -11.81
N GLY A 29 -8.62 -2.22 -10.52
CA GLY A 29 -7.52 -2.78 -9.75
C GLY A 29 -7.77 -4.21 -9.27
N ALA A 30 -7.11 -4.59 -8.18
CA ALA A 30 -7.31 -5.90 -7.56
C ALA A 30 -8.76 -6.10 -7.10
N LYS A 31 -9.25 -7.35 -7.17
CA LYS A 31 -10.61 -7.74 -6.74
C LYS A 31 -10.96 -7.18 -5.36
N TYR A 32 -9.99 -7.22 -4.43
CA TYR A 32 -10.14 -6.68 -3.08
C TYR A 32 -10.36 -5.16 -3.11
N THR A 33 -9.42 -4.40 -3.67
CA THR A 33 -9.51 -2.92 -3.74
C THR A 33 -10.74 -2.39 -4.49
N LYS A 34 -11.31 -3.17 -5.42
CA LYS A 34 -12.52 -2.82 -6.15
C LYS A 34 -13.75 -2.73 -5.24
N SER A 35 -13.85 -3.62 -4.25
CA SER A 35 -14.97 -3.64 -3.30
C SER A 35 -14.76 -2.70 -2.10
N HIS A 36 -13.55 -2.15 -1.93
CA HIS A 36 -13.16 -1.32 -0.78
C HIS A 36 -12.73 0.10 -1.20
N LEU A 37 -13.44 0.68 -2.17
CA LEU A 37 -13.30 2.09 -2.57
C LEU A 37 -13.88 3.02 -1.48
N PRO A 38 -13.36 4.25 -1.32
CA PRO A 38 -12.26 4.86 -2.07
C PRO A 38 -10.89 4.35 -1.60
N VAL A 39 -9.96 4.18 -2.56
CA VAL A 39 -8.56 3.81 -2.28
C VAL A 39 -7.66 5.04 -2.40
N LYS A 40 -6.86 5.27 -1.36
CA LYS A 40 -5.89 6.38 -1.29
C LYS A 40 -4.47 5.83 -1.21
N LEU A 41 -3.54 6.41 -1.95
CA LEU A 41 -2.13 6.13 -1.76
C LEU A 41 -1.66 6.88 -0.52
N ILE A 42 -1.19 6.14 0.49
CA ILE A 42 -0.66 6.74 1.73
C ILE A 42 0.86 6.69 1.77
N HIS A 43 1.47 5.65 1.23
CA HIS A 43 2.92 5.44 1.31
C HIS A 43 3.42 4.77 0.05
N TYR A 44 4.63 5.08 -0.42
CA TYR A 44 5.33 4.26 -1.40
C TYR A 44 6.83 4.39 -1.17
N GLU A 45 7.54 3.35 -1.55
CA GLU A 45 9.00 3.29 -1.48
C GLU A 45 9.53 2.75 -2.79
N GLU A 46 10.65 3.31 -3.20
CA GLU A 46 11.35 2.93 -4.42
C GLU A 46 12.52 2.03 -4.03
N PHE A 47 12.68 0.95 -4.79
CA PHE A 47 13.75 -0.02 -4.58
C PHE A 47 14.47 -0.23 -5.90
N GLU A 48 15.80 -0.25 -5.85
CA GLU A 48 16.65 -0.44 -7.04
C GLU A 48 16.46 -1.82 -7.67
N THR A 49 16.10 -2.83 -6.87
CA THR A 49 15.91 -4.20 -7.35
C THR A 49 14.52 -4.74 -7.02
N LYS A 50 13.97 -5.53 -7.96
CA LYS A 50 12.73 -6.29 -7.74
C LYS A 50 12.81 -7.17 -6.50
N ARG A 51 14.00 -7.70 -6.20
CA ARG A 51 14.25 -8.58 -5.07
C ARG A 51 14.08 -7.84 -3.74
N ALA A 52 14.66 -6.65 -3.62
CA ALA A 52 14.48 -5.78 -2.45
C ALA A 52 13.00 -5.38 -2.27
N ALA A 53 12.32 -5.00 -3.35
CA ALA A 53 10.88 -4.68 -3.30
C ALA A 53 10.03 -5.84 -2.79
N LEU A 54 10.29 -7.07 -3.27
CA LEU A 54 9.57 -8.26 -2.82
C LEU A 54 9.88 -8.63 -1.37
N GLN A 55 11.14 -8.48 -0.92
CA GLN A 55 11.50 -8.70 0.47
C GLN A 55 10.83 -7.69 1.41
N ALA A 56 10.82 -6.42 1.03
CA ALA A 56 10.12 -5.38 1.78
C ALA A 56 8.60 -5.65 1.82
N GLU A 57 7.98 -6.02 0.70
CA GLU A 57 6.57 -6.39 0.66
C GLU A 57 6.27 -7.60 1.54
N TYR A 58 7.12 -8.63 1.51
CA TYR A 58 6.98 -9.83 2.33
C TYR A 58 7.10 -9.51 3.81
N ALA A 59 8.13 -8.77 4.21
CA ALA A 59 8.33 -8.31 5.58
C ALA A 59 7.14 -7.48 6.06
N PHE A 60 6.64 -6.57 5.22
CA PHE A 60 5.47 -5.75 5.53
C PHE A 60 4.20 -6.59 5.64
N LYS A 61 3.98 -7.60 4.78
CA LYS A 61 2.80 -8.48 4.85
C LYS A 61 2.74 -9.26 6.16
N HIS A 62 3.88 -9.76 6.65
CA HIS A 62 3.99 -10.54 7.88
C HIS A 62 3.90 -9.71 9.16
N GLN A 63 3.92 -8.38 9.06
CA GLN A 63 3.76 -7.50 10.22
C GLN A 63 2.29 -7.41 10.68
N SER A 64 2.14 -7.30 11.99
CA SER A 64 0.86 -6.94 12.64
C SER A 64 0.41 -5.54 12.24
N ARG A 65 -0.89 -5.24 12.40
CA ARG A 65 -1.44 -3.89 12.12
C ARG A 65 -0.66 -2.80 12.86
N ARG A 66 -0.34 -3.02 14.14
CA ARG A 66 0.41 -2.07 14.98
C ARG A 66 1.83 -1.82 14.48
N GLN A 67 2.52 -2.86 13.99
CA GLN A 67 3.85 -2.70 13.39
C GLN A 67 3.79 -1.94 12.07
N LYS A 68 2.77 -2.20 11.24
CA LYS A 68 2.54 -1.45 10.01
C LYS A 68 2.29 0.03 10.28
N GLU A 69 1.47 0.34 11.28
CA GLU A 69 1.23 1.71 11.71
C GLU A 69 2.53 2.36 12.23
N ALA A 70 3.30 1.67 13.05
CA ALA A 70 4.60 2.18 13.53
C ALA A 70 5.58 2.42 12.38
N TYR A 71 5.64 1.52 11.40
CA TYR A 71 6.45 1.68 10.18
C TYR A 71 6.04 2.93 9.41
N LEU A 72 4.74 3.14 9.19
CA LEU A 72 4.21 4.32 8.52
C LEU A 72 4.53 5.61 9.30
N LYS A 73 4.37 5.61 10.64
CA LYS A 73 4.75 6.75 11.49
C LYS A 73 6.22 7.09 11.39
N ALA A 74 7.08 6.06 11.40
CA ALA A 74 8.52 6.23 11.25
C ALA A 74 8.90 6.84 9.90
N HIS A 75 8.13 6.56 8.85
CA HIS A 75 8.30 7.14 7.51
C HIS A 75 7.58 8.48 7.32
N GLY A 76 7.13 9.13 8.40
CA GLY A 76 6.59 10.48 8.36
C GLY A 76 5.09 10.59 8.08
N LEU A 77 4.37 9.46 7.96
CA LEU A 77 2.92 9.49 7.86
C LEU A 77 2.30 9.65 9.25
N LYS A 78 1.66 10.80 9.48
CA LYS A 78 1.01 11.11 10.76
C LYS A 78 -0.50 10.90 10.74
N ASP A 79 -1.11 10.88 9.55
CA ASP A 79 -2.56 10.81 9.36
C ASP A 79 -2.95 9.68 8.39
N PHE A 80 -3.38 8.55 8.94
CA PHE A 80 -4.03 7.45 8.21
C PHE A 80 -5.40 7.11 8.82
N THR A 81 -6.05 8.14 9.36
CA THR A 81 -7.32 8.09 10.10
C THR A 81 -8.55 8.07 9.18
#